data_AF-A0A1Y1RS86-F1
#
_entry.id   AF-A0A1Y1RS86-F1
#
_cell.length_a   1.000
_cell.length_b   1.000
_cell.length_c   1.000
_cell.angle_alpha   90.00
_cell.angle_beta   90.00
_cell.angle_gamma   90.00
#
_symmetry.space_group_name_H-M   'P 1'
#
loop_
_entity.id
_entity.type
_entity.pdbx_description
1 polymer ?
#
loop_
_entity_poly.entity_id
_entity_poly.type
_entity_poly.pdbx_seq_one_letter_code
_entity_poly.pdbx_strand_id
1 'polypeptide(L)'
;MPSKQADYYHNPNPHRERSGAFEVVRDTGPLPGSTPTSTSIFLFVILIMLGLAGVFASAVLFWVSSLLNRLILAAPIIGLAAIILIALPLYFRSRGKREGERIATAWKNGWIEYYPALIGQIYLTRVHRSHISKIENSKTYYYYKAPLLLLLPDGSTRPVHSYEFELKATPTWYSFRKFNVVDSAEEATVSLYDHENNGWMVVGVNVHKDTNRAELYTELIPAQEQALLNFAEQQWVPKKWYQ
;
A
#
# COMPACT_ATOMS: atom_id res chain seq x y z
N MET A 1 -5.35 -10.79 21.29
CA MET A 1 -6.52 -9.93 21.51
C MET A 1 -6.31 -8.58 20.81
N PRO A 2 -6.96 -8.31 19.66
CA PRO A 2 -6.77 -7.09 18.87
C PRO A 2 -7.94 -6.09 18.91
N SER A 3 -8.92 -6.22 19.82
CA SER A 3 -10.20 -5.49 19.72
C SER A 3 -10.17 -4.02 20.15
N LYS A 4 -9.39 -3.62 21.17
CA LYS A 4 -9.45 -2.24 21.69
C LYS A 4 -8.80 -1.18 20.79
N GLN A 5 -7.87 -1.55 19.91
CA GLN A 5 -7.19 -0.59 19.03
C GLN A 5 -7.98 -0.29 17.75
N ALA A 6 -8.89 -1.16 17.35
CA ALA A 6 -9.72 -0.98 16.15
C ALA A 6 -10.79 0.10 16.39
N ASP A 7 -11.46 0.08 17.55
CA ASP A 7 -12.56 0.99 17.89
C ASP A 7 -12.15 2.46 17.97
N TYR A 8 -10.86 2.73 18.25
CA TYR A 8 -10.34 4.09 18.36
C TYR A 8 -10.45 4.86 17.03
N TYR A 9 -10.06 4.22 15.92
CA TYR A 9 -10.03 4.85 14.60
C TYR A 9 -11.44 5.09 14.02
N HIS A 10 -12.47 4.52 14.62
CA HIS A 10 -13.87 4.73 14.23
C HIS A 10 -14.46 6.04 14.76
N ASN A 11 -13.87 6.63 15.81
CA ASN A 11 -14.30 7.93 16.32
C ASN A 11 -13.60 9.07 15.57
N PRO A 12 -14.25 10.21 15.30
CA PRO A 12 -13.59 11.38 14.72
C PRO A 12 -12.45 11.89 15.60
N ASN A 13 -11.30 12.19 15.00
CA ASN A 13 -10.18 12.83 15.66
C ASN A 13 -10.55 14.30 16.00
N PRO A 14 -10.55 14.70 17.29
CA PRO A 14 -10.86 16.07 17.69
C PRO A 14 -9.82 17.09 17.19
N HIS A 15 -8.59 16.63 16.90
CA HIS A 15 -7.47 17.47 16.46
C HIS A 15 -7.17 17.33 14.98
N ARG A 16 -8.16 16.90 14.19
CA ARG A 16 -8.01 16.75 12.76
C ARG A 16 -7.53 18.05 12.11
N GLU A 17 -6.53 17.92 11.24
CA GLU A 17 -6.00 19.02 10.45
C GLU A 17 -7.05 19.63 9.50
N ARG A 18 -6.97 20.96 9.30
CA ARG A 18 -7.95 21.79 8.56
C ARG A 18 -7.31 22.67 7.49
N SER A 19 -6.18 22.26 6.93
CA SER A 19 -5.46 23.08 5.93
C SER A 19 -6.10 23.07 4.55
N GLY A 20 -6.98 22.12 4.29
CA GLY A 20 -7.51 21.82 2.95
C GLY A 20 -6.92 20.55 2.32
N ALA A 21 -5.84 19.98 2.87
CA ALA A 21 -5.22 18.76 2.33
C ALA A 21 -6.21 17.59 2.20
N PHE A 22 -7.05 17.41 3.23
CA PHE A 22 -8.05 16.37 3.23
C PHE A 22 -9.05 16.55 2.09
N GLU A 23 -9.55 17.77 1.90
CA GLU A 23 -10.52 18.12 0.87
C GLU A 23 -9.93 17.88 -0.53
N VAL A 24 -8.69 18.29 -0.76
CA VAL A 24 -7.99 18.06 -2.05
C VAL A 24 -7.91 16.57 -2.37
N VAL A 25 -7.48 15.75 -1.41
CA VAL A 25 -7.37 14.30 -1.60
C VAL A 25 -8.76 13.66 -1.82
N ARG A 26 -9.77 14.09 -1.06
CA ARG A 26 -11.16 13.61 -1.19
C ARG A 26 -11.76 13.96 -2.55
N ASP A 27 -11.57 15.18 -3.01
CA ASP A 27 -12.26 15.71 -4.18
C ASP A 27 -11.60 15.25 -5.49
N THR A 28 -10.32 14.80 -5.43
CA THR A 28 -9.57 14.32 -6.59
C THR A 28 -9.89 12.87 -6.97
N GLY A 29 -10.31 12.02 -6.02
CA GLY A 29 -10.37 10.59 -6.28
C GLY A 29 -11.13 9.76 -5.25
N PRO A 30 -11.12 8.42 -5.41
CA PRO A 30 -11.77 7.52 -4.48
C PRO A 30 -11.10 7.54 -3.09
N LEU A 31 -11.77 6.97 -2.10
CA LEU A 31 -11.23 6.89 -0.74
C LEU A 31 -9.89 6.15 -0.74
N PRO A 32 -8.88 6.61 0.02
CA PRO A 32 -7.64 5.87 0.20
C PRO A 32 -7.93 4.46 0.69
N GLY A 33 -7.30 3.47 0.08
CA GLY A 33 -7.46 2.04 0.40
C GLY A 33 -8.66 1.37 -0.31
N SER A 34 -9.44 2.11 -1.09
CA SER A 34 -10.60 1.56 -1.79
C SER A 34 -10.32 1.12 -3.23
N THR A 35 -9.11 1.33 -3.75
CA THR A 35 -8.80 1.06 -5.16
C THR A 35 -8.39 -0.38 -5.42
N PRO A 36 -9.24 -1.21 -6.06
CA PRO A 36 -8.75 -2.43 -6.70
C PRO A 36 -7.87 -2.03 -7.89
N THR A 37 -6.69 -2.65 -8.02
CA THR A 37 -5.91 -2.55 -9.26
C THR A 37 -6.70 -3.19 -10.40
N SER A 38 -6.73 -2.55 -11.58
CA SER A 38 -7.49 -3.03 -12.75
C SER A 38 -7.18 -4.50 -13.10
N THR A 39 -5.90 -4.88 -13.00
CA THR A 39 -5.43 -6.27 -13.20
C THR A 39 -6.02 -7.26 -12.18
N SER A 40 -6.25 -6.83 -10.94
CA SER A 40 -6.86 -7.67 -9.89
C SER A 40 -8.33 -7.94 -10.16
N ILE A 41 -9.07 -6.97 -10.73
CA ILE A 41 -10.47 -7.14 -11.12
C ILE A 41 -10.60 -8.12 -12.28
N PHE A 42 -9.74 -7.97 -13.30
CA PHE A 42 -9.78 -8.84 -14.48
C PHE A 42 -9.48 -10.31 -14.13
N LEU A 43 -8.42 -10.55 -13.35
CA LEU A 43 -8.09 -11.90 -12.86
C LEU A 43 -9.19 -12.47 -11.97
N PHE A 44 -9.79 -11.65 -11.10
CA PHE A 44 -10.92 -12.06 -10.27
C PHE A 44 -12.10 -12.55 -11.12
N VAL A 45 -12.49 -11.79 -12.14
CA VAL A 45 -13.59 -12.17 -13.04
C VAL A 45 -13.28 -13.46 -13.78
N ILE A 46 -12.08 -13.61 -14.33
CA ILE A 46 -11.67 -14.83 -15.04
C ILE A 46 -11.73 -16.05 -14.13
N LEU A 47 -11.19 -15.96 -12.91
CA LEU A 47 -11.17 -17.09 -11.97
C LEU A 47 -12.58 -17.52 -11.56
N ILE A 48 -13.49 -16.56 -11.31
CA ILE A 48 -14.89 -16.88 -11.03
C ILE A 48 -15.56 -17.52 -12.24
N MET A 49 -15.37 -16.99 -13.45
CA MET A 49 -15.95 -17.56 -14.67
C MET A 49 -15.47 -18.98 -14.93
N LEU A 50 -14.16 -19.24 -14.74
CA LEU A 50 -13.58 -20.57 -14.88
C LEU A 50 -14.13 -21.54 -13.82
N GLY A 51 -14.28 -21.08 -12.59
CA GLY A 51 -14.92 -21.84 -11.52
C GLY A 51 -16.39 -22.18 -11.85
N LEU A 52 -17.18 -21.22 -12.32
CA LEU A 52 -18.58 -21.48 -12.72
C LEU A 52 -18.67 -22.49 -13.87
N ALA A 53 -17.80 -22.38 -14.88
CA ALA A 53 -17.71 -23.35 -15.95
C ALA A 53 -17.32 -24.75 -15.44
N GLY A 54 -16.42 -24.83 -14.47
CA GLY A 54 -16.04 -26.08 -13.81
C GLY A 54 -17.18 -26.72 -13.00
N VAL A 55 -17.98 -25.92 -12.28
CA VAL A 55 -19.19 -26.41 -11.58
C VAL A 55 -20.19 -26.97 -12.58
N PHE A 56 -20.42 -26.28 -13.69
CA PHE A 56 -21.31 -26.73 -14.75
C PHE A 56 -20.81 -28.04 -15.39
N ALA A 57 -19.53 -28.12 -15.73
CA ALA A 57 -18.92 -29.33 -16.28
C ALA A 57 -18.99 -30.51 -15.31
N SER A 58 -18.77 -30.27 -14.01
CA SER A 58 -18.93 -31.27 -12.95
C SER A 58 -20.36 -31.82 -12.89
N ALA A 59 -21.36 -30.95 -12.96
CA ALA A 59 -22.77 -31.36 -12.95
C ALA A 59 -23.15 -32.20 -14.19
N VAL A 60 -22.69 -31.79 -15.38
CA VAL A 60 -22.88 -32.55 -16.62
C VAL A 60 -22.20 -33.92 -16.55
N LEU A 61 -20.94 -33.96 -16.09
CA LEU A 61 -20.20 -35.21 -15.93
C LEU A 61 -20.84 -36.12 -14.89
N PHE A 62 -21.35 -35.59 -13.79
CA PHE A 62 -22.08 -36.35 -12.79
C PHE A 62 -23.32 -37.02 -13.42
N TRP A 63 -24.11 -36.24 -14.16
CA TRP A 63 -25.30 -36.73 -14.87
C TRP A 63 -24.97 -37.83 -15.89
N VAL A 64 -23.96 -37.61 -16.74
CA VAL A 64 -23.50 -38.59 -17.74
C VAL A 64 -22.84 -39.82 -17.10
N SER A 65 -22.13 -39.64 -15.98
CA SER A 65 -21.51 -40.76 -15.26
C SER A 65 -22.54 -41.71 -14.64
N SER A 66 -23.73 -41.19 -14.26
CA SER A 66 -24.84 -42.01 -13.78
C SER A 66 -25.40 -42.96 -14.85
N LEU A 67 -25.19 -42.63 -16.14
CA LEU A 67 -25.58 -43.45 -17.29
C LEU A 67 -24.49 -44.47 -17.70
N LEU A 68 -23.21 -44.17 -17.47
CA LEU A 68 -22.09 -44.91 -18.09
C LEU A 68 -21.12 -45.57 -17.09
N ASN A 69 -21.29 -45.39 -15.77
CA ASN A 69 -20.51 -45.99 -14.66
C ASN A 69 -18.96 -45.86 -14.72
N ARG A 70 -18.40 -45.09 -15.65
CA ARG A 70 -16.94 -45.03 -15.90
C ARG A 70 -16.26 -43.73 -15.45
N LEU A 71 -17.01 -42.74 -14.93
CA LEU A 71 -16.50 -41.38 -14.66
C LEU A 71 -16.85 -40.84 -13.25
N ILE A 72 -17.29 -41.71 -12.34
CA ILE A 72 -17.87 -41.34 -11.03
C ILE A 72 -16.90 -40.49 -10.17
N LEU A 73 -15.59 -40.72 -10.28
CA LEU A 73 -14.58 -40.01 -9.49
C LEU A 73 -14.16 -38.65 -10.09
N ALA A 74 -14.36 -38.42 -11.40
CA ALA A 74 -13.92 -37.19 -12.06
C ALA A 74 -14.82 -35.99 -11.71
N ALA A 75 -16.14 -36.22 -11.64
CA ALA A 75 -17.12 -35.19 -11.32
C ALA A 75 -16.87 -34.48 -9.96
N PRO A 76 -16.69 -35.20 -8.83
CA PRO A 76 -16.44 -34.55 -7.53
C PRO A 76 -15.08 -33.83 -7.48
N ILE A 77 -14.05 -34.33 -8.16
CA ILE A 77 -12.73 -33.69 -8.22
C ILE A 77 -12.82 -32.34 -8.95
N ILE A 78 -13.46 -32.33 -10.12
CA ILE A 78 -13.66 -31.10 -10.91
C ILE A 78 -14.55 -30.10 -10.15
N GLY A 79 -15.61 -30.60 -9.50
CA GLY A 79 -16.48 -29.76 -8.66
C GLY A 79 -15.74 -29.11 -7.50
N LEU A 80 -14.87 -29.86 -6.80
CA LEU A 80 -14.06 -29.33 -5.71
C LEU A 80 -13.06 -28.27 -6.21
N ALA A 81 -12.36 -28.54 -7.31
CA ALA A 81 -11.43 -27.58 -7.92
C ALA A 81 -12.16 -26.29 -8.34
N ALA A 82 -13.35 -26.42 -8.91
CA ALA A 82 -14.20 -25.30 -9.31
C ALA A 82 -14.65 -24.44 -8.13
N ILE A 83 -15.03 -25.07 -7.01
CA ILE A 83 -15.38 -24.36 -5.76
C ILE A 83 -14.17 -23.57 -5.24
N ILE A 84 -12.96 -24.15 -5.27
CA ILE A 84 -11.73 -23.46 -4.85
C ILE A 84 -11.45 -22.24 -5.74
N LEU A 85 -11.63 -22.37 -7.06
CA LEU A 85 -11.45 -21.27 -8.02
C LEU A 85 -12.42 -20.11 -7.79
N ILE A 86 -13.59 -20.36 -7.20
CA ILE A 86 -14.55 -19.30 -6.81
C ILE A 86 -14.22 -18.76 -5.40
N ALA A 87 -14.00 -19.65 -4.43
CA ALA A 87 -13.85 -19.29 -3.03
C ALA A 87 -12.57 -18.48 -2.76
N LEU A 88 -11.47 -18.85 -3.39
CA LEU A 88 -10.16 -18.22 -3.19
C LEU A 88 -10.15 -16.72 -3.59
N PRO A 89 -10.57 -16.32 -4.80
CA PRO A 89 -10.64 -14.90 -5.16
C PRO A 89 -11.65 -14.11 -4.31
N LEU A 90 -12.79 -14.72 -3.92
CA LEU A 90 -13.76 -14.08 -3.01
C LEU A 90 -13.15 -13.83 -1.62
N TYR A 91 -12.43 -14.81 -1.09
CA TYR A 91 -11.73 -14.68 0.18
C TYR A 91 -10.71 -13.54 0.14
N PHE A 92 -9.84 -13.51 -0.88
CA PHE A 92 -8.87 -12.42 -1.04
C PHE A 92 -9.53 -11.05 -1.22
N ARG A 93 -10.62 -10.98 -2.00
CA ARG A 93 -11.39 -9.73 -2.18
C ARG A 93 -11.99 -9.25 -0.86
N SER A 94 -12.59 -10.15 -0.08
CA SER A 94 -13.20 -9.81 1.22
C SER A 94 -12.16 -9.33 2.24
N ARG A 95 -10.98 -9.96 2.26
CA ARG A 95 -9.89 -9.56 3.15
C ARG A 95 -9.33 -8.20 2.76
N GLY A 96 -9.11 -7.96 1.47
CA GLY A 96 -8.67 -6.66 0.95
C GLY A 96 -9.67 -5.54 1.20
N LYS A 97 -10.98 -5.81 1.09
CA LYS A 97 -12.03 -4.85 1.44
C LYS A 97 -11.97 -4.43 2.90
N ARG A 98 -11.80 -5.37 3.84
CA ARG A 98 -11.75 -5.04 5.28
C ARG A 98 -10.59 -4.12 5.63
N GLU A 99 -9.41 -4.34 5.05
CA GLU A 99 -8.26 -3.49 5.34
C GLU A 99 -8.42 -2.10 4.71
N GLY A 100 -8.87 -2.06 3.45
CA GLY A 100 -9.20 -0.81 2.77
C GLY A 100 -10.27 0.01 3.50
N GLU A 101 -11.31 -0.64 4.02
CA GLU A 101 -12.36 0.00 4.83
C GLU A 101 -11.81 0.58 6.14
N ARG A 102 -10.84 -0.08 6.77
CA ARG A 102 -10.19 0.42 8.00
C ARG A 102 -9.35 1.66 7.71
N ILE A 103 -8.56 1.64 6.63
CA ILE A 103 -7.75 2.80 6.22
C ILE A 103 -8.67 3.96 5.82
N ALA A 104 -9.69 3.70 5.00
CA ALA A 104 -10.67 4.70 4.60
C ALA A 104 -11.41 5.31 5.80
N THR A 105 -11.76 4.50 6.80
CA THR A 105 -12.41 4.98 8.02
C THR A 105 -11.46 5.82 8.87
N ALA A 106 -10.24 5.34 9.11
CA ALA A 106 -9.22 6.07 9.86
C ALA A 106 -8.90 7.41 9.19
N TRP A 107 -8.75 7.43 7.87
CA TRP A 107 -8.54 8.66 7.11
C TRP A 107 -9.75 9.60 7.17
N LYS A 108 -10.97 9.12 6.91
CA LYS A 108 -12.20 9.95 7.01
C LYS A 108 -12.36 10.61 8.37
N ASN A 109 -11.96 9.89 9.42
CA ASN A 109 -12.00 10.37 10.80
C ASN A 109 -10.81 11.25 11.18
N GLY A 110 -9.83 11.47 10.30
CA GLY A 110 -8.69 12.35 10.54
C GLY A 110 -7.58 11.73 11.38
N TRP A 111 -7.49 10.40 11.44
CA TRP A 111 -6.39 9.69 12.10
C TRP A 111 -5.20 9.43 11.19
N ILE A 112 -5.42 9.46 9.88
CA ILE A 112 -4.38 9.42 8.86
C ILE A 112 -4.40 10.75 8.16
N GLU A 113 -3.27 11.43 8.15
CA GLU A 113 -3.08 12.70 7.46
C GLU A 113 -1.99 12.54 6.42
N TYR A 114 -2.12 13.23 5.29
CA TYR A 114 -1.17 13.16 4.19
C TYR A 114 -0.43 14.47 4.05
N TYR A 115 0.89 14.38 3.96
CA TYR A 115 1.78 15.53 3.82
C TYR A 115 2.80 15.29 2.71
N PRO A 116 3.19 16.31 1.93
CA PRO A 116 4.42 16.28 1.17
C PRO A 116 5.61 16.09 2.11
N ALA A 117 6.55 15.26 1.70
CA ALA A 117 7.79 15.02 2.39
C ALA A 117 8.95 14.95 1.41
N LEU A 118 10.05 15.60 1.77
CA LEU A 118 11.33 15.41 1.11
C LEU A 118 11.95 14.12 1.66
N ILE A 119 12.30 13.20 0.77
CA ILE A 119 12.95 11.94 1.12
C ILE A 119 14.46 12.17 1.12
N GLY A 120 15.11 11.95 2.26
CA GLY A 120 16.56 11.99 2.36
C GLY A 120 17.25 10.76 1.76
N GLN A 121 18.50 10.56 2.14
CA GLN A 121 19.28 9.39 1.78
C GLN A 121 18.67 8.12 2.40
N ILE A 122 18.47 7.08 1.59
CA ILE A 122 17.94 5.80 2.08
C ILE A 122 19.06 4.88 2.55
N TYR A 123 18.79 4.02 3.52
CA TYR A 123 19.77 3.04 4.01
C TYR A 123 19.12 1.68 4.23
N LEU A 124 19.90 0.62 3.99
CA LEU A 124 19.44 -0.76 4.16
C LEU A 124 19.40 -1.10 5.64
N THR A 125 18.23 -1.51 6.14
CA THR A 125 18.06 -1.90 7.54
C THR A 125 18.16 -3.40 7.72
N ARG A 126 17.53 -4.18 6.83
CA ARG A 126 17.46 -5.65 6.99
C ARG A 126 17.33 -6.34 5.64
N VAL A 127 17.93 -7.53 5.56
CA VAL A 127 17.73 -8.46 4.44
C VAL A 127 17.04 -9.71 4.98
N HIS A 128 15.93 -10.09 4.38
CA HIS A 128 15.22 -11.31 4.73
C HIS A 128 15.21 -12.27 3.55
N ARG A 129 15.72 -13.49 3.74
CA ARG A 129 15.64 -14.56 2.76
C ARG A 129 14.53 -15.52 3.14
N SER A 130 13.49 -15.58 2.31
CA SER A 130 12.44 -16.57 2.46
C SER A 130 12.82 -17.81 1.66
N HIS A 131 12.99 -18.92 2.36
CA HIS A 131 13.11 -20.24 1.76
C HIS A 131 11.70 -20.82 1.61
N ILE A 132 11.14 -20.71 0.40
CA ILE A 132 9.94 -21.47 0.06
C ILE A 132 10.39 -22.90 -0.21
N SER A 133 9.90 -23.85 0.57
CA SER A 133 10.37 -25.24 0.55
C SER A 133 10.11 -25.93 -0.79
N LYS A 134 11.08 -26.78 -1.17
CA LYS A 134 11.11 -27.77 -2.28
C LYS A 134 11.27 -27.29 -3.72
N ILE A 135 11.23 -25.98 -4.01
CA ILE A 135 11.64 -25.45 -5.32
C ILE A 135 12.65 -24.34 -5.02
N GLU A 136 13.82 -24.42 -5.65
CA GLU A 136 15.05 -23.66 -5.38
C GLU A 136 14.95 -22.14 -5.66
N ASN A 137 13.80 -21.52 -5.45
CA ASN A 137 13.58 -20.08 -5.59
C ASN A 137 13.59 -19.41 -4.21
N SER A 138 14.79 -19.10 -3.72
CA SER A 138 14.92 -18.19 -2.58
C SER A 138 14.48 -16.78 -2.99
N LYS A 139 13.50 -16.20 -2.28
CA LYS A 139 13.15 -14.79 -2.44
C LYS A 139 13.91 -13.98 -1.39
N THR A 140 14.67 -13.00 -1.86
CA THR A 140 15.35 -12.04 -0.99
C THR A 140 14.56 -10.74 -0.96
N TYR A 141 14.23 -10.29 0.24
CA TYR A 141 13.53 -9.04 0.51
C TYR A 141 14.52 -8.07 1.15
N TYR A 142 14.59 -6.85 0.63
CA TYR A 142 15.47 -5.80 1.13
C TYR A 142 14.62 -4.70 1.76
N TYR A 143 14.89 -4.40 3.02
CA TYR A 143 14.12 -3.45 3.80
C TYR A 143 14.95 -2.23 4.10
N TYR A 144 14.39 -1.05 3.83
CA TYR A 144 15.06 0.24 3.91
C TYR A 144 14.30 1.18 4.84
N LYS A 145 15.01 2.24 5.24
CA LYS A 145 14.45 3.41 5.92
C LYS A 145 15.03 4.68 5.33
N ALA A 146 14.35 5.79 5.59
CA ALA A 146 14.75 7.12 5.16
C ALA A 146 14.47 8.13 6.28
N PRO A 147 15.37 9.10 6.53
CA PRO A 147 14.98 10.35 7.16
C PRO A 147 14.13 11.17 6.19
N LEU A 148 13.13 11.88 6.70
CA LEU A 148 12.17 12.64 5.91
C LEU A 148 12.01 14.05 6.50
N LEU A 149 11.75 15.04 5.66
CA LEU A 149 11.28 16.37 6.08
C LEU A 149 9.85 16.57 5.60
N LEU A 150 8.89 16.53 6.52
CA LEU A 150 7.49 16.85 6.22
C LEU A 150 7.35 18.36 6.00
N LEU A 151 6.65 18.76 4.94
CA LEU A 151 6.18 20.13 4.76
C LEU A 151 4.83 20.27 5.46
N LEU A 152 4.78 21.17 6.45
CA LEU A 152 3.56 21.45 7.20
C LEU A 152 2.75 22.59 6.57
N PRO A 153 1.44 22.70 6.86
CA PRO A 153 0.58 23.72 6.25
C PRO A 153 0.98 25.17 6.52
N ASP A 154 1.70 25.41 7.62
CA ASP A 154 2.23 26.73 7.97
C ASP A 154 3.53 27.08 7.20
N GLY A 155 3.98 26.19 6.31
CA GLY A 155 5.20 26.31 5.54
C GLY A 155 6.48 25.99 6.32
N SER A 156 6.36 25.53 7.57
CA SER A 156 7.47 24.97 8.32
C SER A 156 7.75 23.54 7.89
N THR A 157 8.94 23.04 8.24
CA THR A 157 9.31 21.65 8.01
C THR A 157 9.57 20.90 9.30
N ARG A 158 9.17 19.63 9.35
CA ARG A 158 9.34 18.78 10.52
C ARG A 158 10.11 17.51 10.16
N PRO A 159 11.26 17.24 10.82
CA PRO A 159 11.99 16.00 10.61
C PRO A 159 11.20 14.82 11.19
N VAL A 160 11.12 13.74 10.43
CA VAL A 160 10.55 12.44 10.84
C VAL A 160 11.33 11.31 10.17
N HIS A 161 11.07 10.07 10.55
CA HIS A 161 11.61 8.90 9.85
C HIS A 161 10.52 8.12 9.13
N SER A 162 10.88 7.43 8.05
CA SER A 162 9.98 6.46 7.44
C SER A 162 9.78 5.25 8.36
N TYR A 163 8.64 4.58 8.24
CA TYR A 163 8.57 3.17 8.58
C TYR A 163 9.52 2.35 7.69
N GLU A 164 9.79 1.11 8.08
CA GLU A 164 10.56 0.18 7.27
C GLU A 164 9.76 -0.16 6.00
N PHE A 165 10.37 0.04 4.82
CA PHE A 165 9.72 -0.20 3.53
C PHE A 165 10.55 -1.14 2.67
N GLU A 166 9.88 -1.97 1.86
CA GLU A 166 10.53 -2.98 1.03
C GLU A 166 10.94 -2.39 -0.32
N LEU A 167 12.19 -2.62 -0.73
CA LEU A 167 12.65 -2.36 -2.09
C LEU A 167 13.14 -3.65 -2.75
N LYS A 168 13.07 -3.67 -4.09
CA LYS A 168 13.32 -4.89 -4.89
C LYS A 168 14.79 -5.30 -5.03
N ALA A 169 15.74 -4.44 -4.64
CA ALA A 169 17.14 -4.60 -5.00
C ALA A 169 18.09 -4.13 -3.89
N THR A 170 19.38 -4.39 -4.08
CA THR A 170 20.46 -4.01 -3.16
C THR A 170 20.78 -2.51 -3.22
N PRO A 171 21.48 -1.98 -2.20
CA PRO A 171 21.94 -0.58 -2.19
C PRO A 171 22.73 -0.22 -3.45
N THR A 172 23.65 -1.09 -3.88
CA THR A 172 24.47 -0.90 -5.08
C THR A 172 23.65 -0.72 -6.35
N TRP A 173 22.53 -1.44 -6.49
CA TRP A 173 21.66 -1.31 -7.66
C TRP A 173 20.98 0.06 -7.71
N TYR A 174 20.51 0.55 -6.55
CA TYR A 174 19.87 1.86 -6.44
C TYR A 174 20.87 3.00 -6.59
N SER A 175 22.05 2.89 -5.98
CA SER A 175 23.15 3.85 -6.14
C SER A 175 23.56 3.98 -7.62
N PHE A 176 23.69 2.86 -8.36
CA PHE A 176 23.94 2.89 -9.81
C PHE A 176 22.84 3.62 -10.60
N ARG A 177 21.60 3.61 -10.11
CA ARG A 177 20.47 4.35 -10.69
C ARG A 177 20.31 5.76 -10.15
N LYS A 178 21.33 6.31 -9.49
CA LYS A 178 21.37 7.67 -8.95
C LYS A 178 20.33 7.93 -7.86
N PHE A 179 19.89 6.89 -7.16
CA PHE A 179 19.25 7.10 -5.86
C PHE A 179 20.34 7.40 -4.83
N ASN A 180 20.03 8.33 -3.95
CA ASN A 180 20.90 8.70 -2.83
C ASN A 180 20.73 7.62 -1.75
N VAL A 181 21.70 6.72 -1.67
CA VAL A 181 21.74 5.59 -0.76
C VAL A 181 23.04 5.64 0.03
N VAL A 182 22.95 5.48 1.34
CA VAL A 182 24.10 5.43 2.24
C VAL A 182 24.18 4.08 2.95
N ASP A 183 25.33 3.80 3.56
CA ASP A 183 25.63 2.48 4.13
C ASP A 183 24.97 2.28 5.50
N SER A 184 24.68 3.36 6.23
CA SER A 184 24.23 3.31 7.62
C SER A 184 23.16 4.35 7.95
N ALA A 185 22.51 4.17 9.11
CA ALA A 185 21.50 5.11 9.59
C ALA A 185 22.13 6.42 10.07
N GLU A 186 23.37 6.36 10.56
CA GLU A 186 24.14 7.47 11.11
C GLU A 186 24.58 8.46 10.03
N GLU A 187 24.80 7.97 8.81
CA GLU A 187 25.13 8.79 7.64
C GLU A 187 23.90 9.36 6.94
N ALA A 188 22.72 8.77 7.15
CA ALA A 188 21.52 9.13 6.42
C ALA A 188 21.01 10.50 6.84
N THR A 189 21.03 11.44 5.89
CA THR A 189 20.57 12.82 6.12
C THR A 189 19.42 13.21 5.18
N VAL A 190 18.72 14.27 5.57
CA VAL A 190 17.71 14.94 4.76
C VAL A 190 17.87 16.45 4.98
N SER A 191 17.89 17.22 3.90
CA SER A 191 18.11 18.67 3.98
C SER A 191 17.47 19.38 2.81
N LEU A 192 16.76 20.48 3.06
CA LEU A 192 16.19 21.32 1.99
C LEU A 192 17.27 21.95 1.08
N TYR A 193 18.50 22.08 1.58
CA TYR A 193 19.59 22.79 0.91
C TYR A 193 20.60 21.85 0.24
N ASP A 194 20.44 20.54 0.45
CA ASP A 194 21.30 19.53 -0.15
C ASP A 194 20.67 18.97 -1.43
N HIS A 195 21.51 18.58 -2.38
CA HIS A 195 21.11 17.89 -3.60
C HIS A 195 21.07 16.37 -3.41
N GLU A 196 21.54 15.85 -2.27
CA GLU A 196 21.58 14.42 -1.95
C GLU A 196 20.25 13.86 -1.41
N ASN A 197 19.12 14.40 -1.86
CA ASN A 197 17.78 13.89 -1.53
C ASN A 197 17.21 13.03 -2.66
N ASN A 198 16.29 12.12 -2.34
CA ASN A 198 15.59 11.27 -3.32
C ASN A 198 14.30 11.92 -3.89
N GLY A 199 14.06 13.19 -3.57
CA GLY A 199 12.95 13.98 -4.09
C GLY A 199 11.73 14.07 -3.15
N TRP A 200 10.68 14.74 -3.64
CA TRP A 200 9.44 14.96 -2.89
C TRP A 200 8.42 13.87 -3.20
N MET A 201 7.73 13.40 -2.16
CA MET A 201 6.57 12.51 -2.30
C MET A 201 5.50 12.82 -1.25
N VAL A 202 4.31 12.25 -1.39
CA VAL A 202 3.29 12.30 -0.34
C VAL A 202 3.48 11.12 0.61
N VAL A 203 3.39 11.37 1.91
CA VAL A 203 3.51 10.35 2.96
C VAL A 203 2.31 10.38 3.89
N GLY A 204 1.95 9.22 4.45
CA GLY A 204 0.88 9.09 5.44
C GLY A 204 1.42 9.17 6.86
N VAL A 205 0.86 10.04 7.69
CA VAL A 205 1.18 10.16 9.11
C VAL A 205 -0.01 9.65 9.91
N ASN A 206 0.24 8.72 10.83
CA ASN A 206 -0.76 8.28 11.80
C ASN A 206 -0.72 9.25 12.99
N VAL A 207 -1.78 10.03 13.17
CA VAL A 207 -1.85 11.07 14.21
C VAL A 207 -1.90 10.48 15.63
N HIS A 208 -2.31 9.22 15.77
CA HIS A 208 -2.41 8.55 17.05
C HIS A 208 -1.09 7.93 17.51
N LYS A 209 -0.31 7.36 16.58
CA LYS A 209 0.94 6.67 16.89
C LYS A 209 2.11 7.60 16.63
N ASP A 210 2.93 7.78 17.65
CA ASP A 210 4.31 8.30 17.60
C ASP A 210 4.58 9.21 16.39
N THR A 211 4.36 10.51 16.58
CA THR A 211 4.34 11.54 15.51
C THR A 211 5.63 11.63 14.70
N ASN A 212 6.69 10.95 15.12
CA ASN A 212 8.00 10.99 14.49
C ASN A 212 8.18 9.98 13.36
N ARG A 213 7.10 9.31 12.91
CA ARG A 213 7.16 8.38 11.78
C ARG A 213 6.10 8.64 10.71
N ALA A 214 6.46 8.31 9.46
CA ALA A 214 5.57 8.40 8.32
C ALA A 214 5.66 7.15 7.42
N GLU A 215 4.54 6.80 6.80
CA GLU A 215 4.41 5.70 5.85
C GLU A 215 4.64 6.24 4.43
N LEU A 216 5.63 5.68 3.72
CA LEU A 216 5.89 6.03 2.32
C LEU A 216 4.90 5.33 1.38
N TYR A 217 4.45 4.12 1.73
CA TYR A 217 3.40 3.46 0.97
C TYR A 217 2.04 4.05 1.33
N THR A 218 1.62 5.04 0.54
CA THR A 218 0.27 5.57 0.66
C THR A 218 -0.70 4.72 -0.16
N GLU A 219 -1.95 4.64 0.31
CA GLU A 219 -3.04 4.06 -0.46
C GLU A 219 -3.71 5.11 -1.38
N LEU A 220 -2.97 6.18 -1.71
CA LEU A 220 -3.42 7.21 -2.63
C LEU A 220 -3.14 6.78 -4.07
N ILE A 221 -4.01 7.24 -4.98
CA ILE A 221 -3.70 7.14 -6.41
C ILE A 221 -2.75 8.26 -6.84
N PRO A 222 -1.98 8.10 -7.92
CA PRO A 222 -1.04 9.13 -8.39
C PRO A 222 -1.68 10.51 -8.62
N ALA A 223 -2.95 10.54 -9.06
CA ALA A 223 -3.68 11.80 -9.23
C ALA A 223 -3.89 12.55 -7.90
N GLN A 224 -4.18 11.82 -6.81
CA GLN A 224 -4.33 12.40 -5.47
C GLN A 224 -3.00 12.90 -4.92
N GLU A 225 -1.92 12.12 -5.12
CA GLU A 225 -0.58 12.54 -4.72
C GLU A 225 -0.17 13.82 -5.44
N GLN A 226 -0.34 13.88 -6.77
CA GLN A 226 -0.03 15.07 -7.55
C GLN A 226 -0.89 16.28 -7.15
N ALA A 227 -2.19 16.08 -6.93
CA ALA A 227 -3.08 17.17 -6.52
C ALA A 227 -2.65 17.75 -5.16
N LEU A 228 -2.27 16.91 -4.20
CA LEU A 228 -1.80 17.36 -2.90
C LEU A 228 -0.45 18.08 -2.99
N LEU A 229 0.49 17.57 -3.79
CA LEU A 229 1.77 18.24 -4.04
C LEU A 229 1.57 19.63 -4.65
N ASN A 230 0.73 19.73 -5.69
CA ASN A 230 0.41 21.01 -6.33
C ASN A 230 -0.29 21.99 -5.37
N PHE A 231 -1.20 21.48 -4.55
CA PHE A 231 -1.88 22.28 -3.53
C PHE A 231 -0.89 22.84 -2.51
N ALA A 232 -0.01 21.99 -1.98
CA ALA A 232 1.00 22.40 -1.02
C ALA A 232 2.02 23.38 -1.61
N GLU A 233 2.42 23.19 -2.87
CA GLU A 233 3.27 24.14 -3.59
C GLU A 233 2.64 25.54 -3.63
N GLN A 234 1.33 25.62 -3.89
CA GLN A 234 0.63 26.90 -3.99
C GLN A 234 0.31 27.55 -2.64
N GLN A 235 0.00 26.74 -1.63
CA GLN A 235 -0.59 27.21 -0.38
C GLN A 235 0.37 27.16 0.81
N TRP A 236 1.31 26.22 0.85
CA TRP A 236 2.15 25.96 2.02
C TRP A 236 3.59 26.38 1.79
N VAL A 237 4.12 26.24 0.58
CA VAL A 237 5.51 26.65 0.30
C VAL A 237 5.63 28.17 0.51
N PRO A 238 6.51 28.62 1.42
CA PRO A 238 6.69 30.05 1.64
C PRO A 238 7.19 30.75 0.38
N LYS A 239 6.58 31.87 0.01
CA LYS A 239 7.00 32.67 -1.17
C LYS A 239 8.49 33.06 -1.17
N LYS A 240 9.10 33.11 0.02
CA LYS A 240 10.53 33.37 0.24
C LYS A 240 11.47 32.24 -0.25
N TRP A 241 10.96 31.06 -0.59
CA TRP A 241 11.78 29.98 -1.17
C TRP A 241 12.06 30.19 -2.67
N TYR A 242 11.37 31.14 -3.31
CA TYR A 242 11.54 31.48 -4.73
C TYR A 242 12.39 32.75 -4.96
N GLN A 243 13.00 33.31 -3.91
CA GLN A 243 13.89 34.48 -3.97
C GLN A 243 15.33 34.05 -3.77
#